data_AF-A0A0M9UKU7-F1
#
_entry.id   AF-A0A0M9UKU7-F1
#
_cell.length_a   1.000
_cell.length_b   1.000
_cell.length_c   1.000
_cell.angle_alpha   90.00
_cell.angle_beta   90.00
_cell.angle_gamma   90.00
#
_symmetry.space_group_name_H-M   'P 1'
#
loop_
_entity.id
_entity.type
_entity.pdbx_description
1 polymer ?
#
loop_
_entity_poly.entity_id
_entity_poly.type
_entity_poly.pdbx_seq_one_letter_code
_entity_poly.pdbx_strand_id
1 'polypeptide(L)'
;MPTPVSQPSGNSPEEHLGKKPGRAVVTDLSIIAEHGLFETGGRLIPTPSVADATGGHERRGGVRGDELLLKGLAKEGHLERFGPYAPVIARWEHVLGRPAPDPTEPGKTRPRLSSRFVEWLMGLDPGHVTGIGLTRNQELKALGNGVVPQQGAAALRHLDQIRRTS
;
A
#
# COMPACT_ATOMS: atom_id res chain seq x y z
N MET A 1 26.50 -31.51 7.33
CA MET A 1 27.00 -30.12 7.42
C MET A 1 25.92 -29.25 8.07
N PRO A 2 26.09 -28.72 9.29
CA PRO A 2 25.28 -27.60 9.77
C PRO A 2 25.87 -26.30 9.20
N THR A 3 25.21 -25.20 8.84
CA THR A 3 23.86 -24.56 9.01
C THR A 3 23.89 -23.29 8.07
N PRO A 4 22.87 -22.41 7.87
CA PRO A 4 21.72 -22.13 8.74
C PRO A 4 20.34 -21.96 8.05
N VAL A 5 19.34 -22.28 8.88
CA VAL A 5 17.98 -21.74 8.91
C VAL A 5 17.84 -20.32 8.34
N SER A 6 16.99 -20.16 7.32
CA SER A 6 16.21 -18.93 7.20
C SER A 6 15.13 -19.02 8.27
N GLN A 7 15.43 -18.52 9.47
CA GLN A 7 14.36 -18.24 10.41
C GLN A 7 13.46 -17.19 9.72
N PRO A 8 12.13 -17.39 9.69
CA PRO A 8 11.24 -16.33 9.27
C PRO A 8 11.60 -15.07 10.05
N SER A 9 11.62 -13.93 9.38
CA SER A 9 12.17 -12.66 9.89
C SER A 9 11.59 -12.17 11.23
N GLY A 10 10.53 -12.83 11.70
CA GLY A 10 9.94 -12.67 13.03
C GLY A 10 9.32 -11.28 13.26
N ASN A 11 9.38 -10.40 12.26
CA ASN A 11 8.88 -9.04 12.29
C ASN A 11 8.39 -8.66 10.89
N SER A 12 7.29 -7.94 10.81
CA SER A 12 6.82 -7.37 9.55
C SER A 12 7.74 -6.22 9.07
N PRO A 13 7.70 -5.89 7.77
CA PRO A 13 8.32 -4.67 7.24
C PRO A 13 7.91 -3.41 8.00
N GLU A 14 6.63 -3.26 8.37
CA GLU A 14 6.16 -2.11 9.13
C GLU A 14 6.77 -2.04 10.53
N GLU A 15 6.85 -3.17 11.24
CA GLU A 15 7.48 -3.26 12.56
C GLU A 15 8.97 -2.92 12.50
N HIS A 16 9.68 -3.37 11.46
CA HIS A 16 11.10 -3.06 11.28
C HIS A 16 11.36 -1.58 11.00
N LEU A 17 10.49 -0.94 10.22
CA LEU A 17 10.52 0.50 9.97
C LEU A 17 10.20 1.27 11.27
N GLY A 18 9.27 0.78 12.10
CA GLY A 18 8.87 1.38 13.36
C GLY A 18 9.93 1.38 14.46
N LYS A 19 10.95 0.50 14.38
CA LYS A 19 12.01 0.38 15.40
C LYS A 19 12.93 1.60 15.51
N LYS A 20 13.04 2.44 14.48
CA LYS A 20 13.91 3.63 14.48
C LYS A 20 13.21 4.82 13.81
N PRO A 21 13.06 5.96 14.51
CA PRO A 21 12.56 7.19 13.89
C PRO A 21 13.39 7.58 12.68
N GLY A 22 12.74 7.85 11.54
CA GLY A 22 13.41 8.24 10.28
C GLY A 22 13.89 7.09 9.40
N ARG A 23 13.73 5.82 9.82
CA ARG A 23 14.02 4.68 8.95
C ARG A 23 12.98 4.58 7.84
N ALA A 24 13.43 4.80 6.60
CA ALA A 24 12.59 4.80 5.39
C ALA A 24 12.62 3.48 4.60
N VAL A 25 13.65 2.66 4.85
CA VAL A 25 13.91 1.41 4.14
C VAL A 25 14.05 0.26 5.14
N VAL A 26 13.47 -0.88 4.79
CA VAL A 26 13.80 -2.15 5.42
C VAL A 26 15.24 -2.47 5.05
N THR A 27 16.06 -2.69 6.08
CA THR A 27 17.48 -3.01 5.92
C THR A 27 17.79 -4.45 6.30
N ASP A 28 16.84 -5.15 6.91
CA ASP A 28 17.01 -6.54 7.31
C ASP A 28 16.85 -7.45 6.09
N LEU A 29 17.91 -8.20 5.77
CA LEU A 29 17.94 -9.02 4.56
C LEU A 29 16.84 -10.11 4.56
N SER A 30 16.49 -10.64 5.74
CA SER A 30 15.44 -11.67 5.87
C SER A 30 14.06 -11.08 5.58
N ILE A 31 13.76 -9.90 6.13
CA ILE A 31 12.52 -9.17 5.85
C ILE A 31 12.46 -8.76 4.38
N ILE A 32 13.57 -8.27 3.81
CA ILE A 32 13.64 -7.89 2.40
C ILE A 32 13.35 -9.09 1.51
N ALA A 33 13.93 -10.26 1.81
CA ALA A 33 13.75 -11.48 1.04
C ALA A 33 12.32 -12.02 1.14
N GLU A 34 11.80 -12.16 2.35
CA GLU A 34 10.48 -12.76 2.61
C GLU A 34 9.31 -11.92 2.09
N HIS A 35 9.50 -10.60 2.04
CA HIS A 35 8.48 -9.66 1.61
C HIS A 35 8.72 -9.12 0.19
N GLY A 36 9.70 -9.67 -0.54
CA GLY A 36 9.96 -9.32 -1.94
C GLY A 36 10.39 -7.86 -2.14
N LEU A 37 11.11 -7.28 -1.18
CA LEU A 37 11.51 -5.87 -1.19
C LEU A 37 12.88 -5.63 -1.82
N PHE A 38 13.55 -6.66 -2.36
CA PHE A 38 14.86 -6.49 -2.99
C PHE A 38 14.80 -5.49 -4.14
N GLU A 39 13.77 -5.58 -4.97
CA GLU A 39 13.57 -4.74 -6.14
C GLU A 39 13.22 -3.29 -5.75
N THR A 40 12.64 -3.07 -4.57
CA THR A 40 12.31 -1.75 -4.05
C THR A 40 13.45 -1.12 -3.22
N GLY A 41 14.57 -1.84 -3.04
CA GLY A 41 15.63 -1.44 -2.12
C GLY A 41 15.18 -1.40 -0.66
N GLY A 42 14.22 -2.25 -0.28
CA GLY A 42 13.64 -2.31 1.06
C GLY A 42 12.46 -1.36 1.28
N ARG A 43 11.89 -0.74 0.25
CA ARG A 43 10.78 0.24 0.37
C ARG A 43 9.41 -0.43 0.24
N LEU A 44 8.44 0.06 0.99
CA LEU A 44 7.03 -0.33 0.89
C LEU A 44 6.26 0.60 -0.06
N ILE A 45 5.17 0.09 -0.66
CA ILE A 45 4.20 0.96 -1.33
C ILE A 45 3.64 1.94 -0.29
N PRO A 46 3.67 3.27 -0.56
CA PRO A 46 3.03 4.25 0.31
C PRO A 46 1.51 4.02 0.42
N THR A 47 0.98 4.21 1.62
CA THR A 47 -0.46 4.11 1.88
C THR A 47 -1.24 5.15 1.07
N PRO A 48 -2.40 4.79 0.47
CA PRO A 48 -3.33 5.78 -0.07
C PRO A 48 -3.71 6.82 0.98
N SER A 49 -3.93 8.08 0.57
CA SER A 49 -4.27 9.18 1.47
C SER A 49 -5.34 10.09 0.90
N VAL A 50 -6.11 10.73 1.79
CA VAL A 50 -7.04 11.82 1.43
C VAL A 50 -6.38 12.93 0.62
N ALA A 51 -5.10 13.20 0.89
CA ALA A 51 -4.33 14.19 0.17
C ALA A 51 -4.28 13.89 -1.35
N ASP A 52 -4.41 12.62 -1.76
CA ASP A 52 -4.43 12.23 -3.18
C ASP A 52 -5.64 12.82 -3.92
N ALA A 53 -6.75 13.10 -3.22
CA ALA A 53 -7.98 13.67 -3.78
C ALA A 53 -7.93 15.19 -4.00
N THR A 54 -7.18 15.93 -3.18
CA THR A 54 -7.18 17.40 -3.15
C THR A 54 -6.01 18.03 -3.90
N GLY A 55 -5.22 17.24 -4.61
CA GLY A 55 -3.99 17.73 -5.23
C GLY A 55 -2.78 17.72 -4.31
N GLY A 56 -2.82 16.93 -3.23
CA GLY A 56 -1.75 16.77 -2.25
C GLY A 56 -0.38 16.42 -2.84
N HIS A 57 0.64 16.61 -2.01
CA HIS A 57 2.04 16.59 -2.41
C HIS A 57 2.43 15.27 -3.07
N GLU A 58 3.24 15.34 -4.13
CA GLU A 58 3.83 14.15 -4.76
C GLU A 58 4.88 13.49 -3.86
N ARG A 59 5.40 14.25 -2.90
CA ARG A 59 6.40 13.82 -1.93
C ARG A 59 5.95 14.16 -0.51
N ARG A 60 6.49 13.44 0.48
CA ARG A 60 6.22 13.71 1.90
C ARG A 60 6.77 15.10 2.28
N GLY A 61 6.26 15.71 3.36
CA GLY A 61 6.80 16.95 3.92
C GLY A 61 7.96 16.72 4.90
N GLY A 62 8.81 17.73 5.07
CA GLY A 62 9.87 17.74 6.10
C GLY A 62 11.12 16.94 5.73
N VAL A 63 11.78 16.35 6.73
CA VAL A 63 13.09 15.67 6.62
C VAL A 63 13.08 14.49 5.62
N ARG A 64 11.91 13.94 5.30
CA ARG A 64 11.71 12.83 4.35
C ARG A 64 11.13 13.29 3.01
N GLY A 65 11.44 14.53 2.62
CA GLY A 65 10.84 15.19 1.46
C GLY A 65 11.22 14.63 0.09
N ASP A 66 12.19 13.73 0.05
CA ASP A 66 12.59 12.98 -1.13
C ASP A 66 11.67 11.77 -1.39
N GLU A 67 10.89 11.31 -0.41
CA GLU A 67 10.01 10.15 -0.56
C GLU A 67 8.75 10.48 -1.33
N LEU A 68 8.50 9.72 -2.41
CA LEU A 68 7.27 9.79 -3.17
C LEU A 68 6.10 9.19 -2.39
N LEU A 69 4.97 9.90 -2.40
CA LEU A 69 3.68 9.35 -1.99
C LEU A 69 3.06 8.56 -3.15
N LEU A 70 1.97 7.82 -2.90
CA LEU A 70 1.35 6.94 -3.89
C LEU A 70 1.04 7.67 -5.20
N LYS A 71 0.50 8.89 -5.12
CA LYS A 71 0.27 9.77 -6.26
C LYS A 71 1.56 10.18 -6.99
N GLY A 72 2.65 10.45 -6.25
CA GLY A 72 3.95 10.77 -6.84
C GLY A 72 4.51 9.62 -7.65
N LEU A 73 4.43 8.40 -7.11
CA LEU A 73 4.83 7.17 -7.81
C LEU A 73 4.03 6.96 -9.10
N ALA A 74 2.72 7.19 -9.05
CA ALA A 74 1.84 7.12 -10.23
C ALA A 74 2.23 8.15 -11.30
N LYS A 75 2.58 9.38 -10.90
CA LYS A 75 2.88 10.48 -11.81
C LYS A 75 4.27 10.37 -12.45
N GLU A 76 5.28 9.92 -11.69
CA GLU A 76 6.66 9.76 -12.18
C GLU A 76 6.84 8.50 -13.04
N GLY A 77 5.79 7.71 -13.28
CA GLY A 77 5.86 6.48 -14.10
C GLY A 77 6.44 5.28 -13.36
N HIS A 78 6.70 5.40 -12.06
CA HIS A 78 7.22 4.30 -11.25
C HIS A 78 6.22 3.15 -11.09
N LEU A 79 4.97 3.36 -11.53
CA LEU A 79 3.90 2.37 -11.56
C LEU A 79 3.49 1.97 -12.99
N GLU A 80 4.34 2.10 -14.02
CA GLU A 80 3.93 1.82 -15.42
C GLU A 80 3.22 0.47 -15.64
N ARG A 81 3.46 -0.52 -14.79
CA ARG A 81 2.42 -1.52 -14.50
C ARG A 81 2.31 -1.85 -13.03
N PHE A 82 3.40 -2.18 -12.35
CA PHE A 82 3.52 -2.13 -10.88
C PHE A 82 4.95 -1.81 -10.43
N GLY A 83 5.89 -1.69 -11.39
CA GLY A 83 7.29 -1.38 -11.14
C GLY A 83 7.91 -2.34 -10.13
N PRO A 84 8.78 -1.84 -9.23
CA PRO A 84 9.35 -2.60 -8.11
C PRO A 84 8.34 -3.28 -7.18
N TYR A 85 7.06 -2.95 -7.28
CA TYR A 85 6.02 -3.45 -6.39
C TYR A 85 5.24 -4.64 -6.94
N ALA A 86 5.58 -5.13 -8.14
CA ALA A 86 4.93 -6.28 -8.76
C ALA A 86 4.81 -7.52 -7.84
N PRO A 87 5.82 -7.91 -7.04
CA PRO A 87 5.70 -9.06 -6.14
C PRO A 87 4.61 -8.89 -5.06
N VAL A 88 4.47 -7.69 -4.52
CA VAL A 88 3.46 -7.38 -3.49
C VAL A 88 2.07 -7.36 -4.11
N ILE A 89 1.94 -6.81 -5.32
CA ILE A 89 0.69 -6.79 -6.06
C ILE A 89 0.24 -8.23 -6.37
N ALA A 90 1.12 -9.10 -6.86
CA ALA A 90 0.79 -10.51 -7.12
C ALA A 90 0.31 -11.25 -5.87
N ARG A 91 0.90 -10.97 -4.71
CA ARG A 91 0.42 -11.52 -3.43
C ARG A 91 -0.99 -11.03 -3.11
N TRP A 92 -1.26 -9.75 -3.33
CA TRP A 92 -2.58 -9.19 -3.05
C TRP A 92 -3.64 -9.65 -4.05
N GLU A 93 -3.28 -9.85 -5.32
CA GLU A 93 -4.14 -10.52 -6.31
C GLU A 93 -4.54 -11.92 -5.84
N HIS A 94 -3.59 -12.68 -5.30
CA HIS A 94 -3.87 -14.00 -4.72
C HIS A 94 -4.81 -13.92 -3.52
N VAL A 95 -4.60 -12.97 -2.60
CA VAL A 95 -5.46 -12.77 -1.42
C VAL A 95 -6.89 -12.36 -1.80
N LEU A 96 -7.04 -11.47 -2.79
CA LEU A 96 -8.34 -10.98 -3.23
C LEU A 96 -9.02 -11.90 -4.25
N GLY A 97 -8.28 -12.86 -4.83
CA GLY A 97 -8.79 -13.75 -5.87
C GLY A 97 -9.15 -13.05 -7.18
N ARG A 98 -8.61 -11.85 -7.43
CA ARG A 98 -8.88 -11.04 -8.63
C ARG A 98 -7.65 -10.23 -9.05
N PRO A 99 -7.44 -10.03 -10.37
CA PRO A 99 -6.29 -9.26 -10.85
C PRO A 99 -6.38 -7.79 -10.44
N ALA A 100 -5.23 -7.16 -10.32
CA ALA A 100 -5.09 -5.75 -10.04
C ALA A 100 -5.51 -4.92 -11.27
N PRO A 101 -6.34 -3.88 -11.10
CA PRO A 101 -6.59 -2.89 -12.15
C PRO A 101 -5.31 -2.13 -12.50
N ASP A 102 -5.31 -1.47 -13.66
CA ASP A 102 -4.21 -0.56 -14.02
C ASP A 102 -4.05 0.54 -12.95
N PRO A 103 -2.81 0.79 -12.47
CA PRO A 103 -2.56 1.73 -11.38
C PRO A 103 -2.77 3.19 -11.80
N THR A 104 -2.77 3.45 -13.11
CA THR A 104 -3.00 4.77 -13.67
C THR A 104 -4.07 4.73 -14.74
N GLU A 105 -4.73 5.87 -14.93
CA GLU A 105 -5.72 6.11 -15.97
C GLU A 105 -5.35 7.37 -16.78
N PRO A 106 -5.82 7.51 -18.03
CA PRO A 106 -5.53 8.70 -18.85
C PRO A 106 -5.93 10.01 -18.17
N GLY A 107 -4.94 10.91 -18.01
CA GLY A 107 -5.15 12.27 -17.52
C GLY A 107 -5.37 13.30 -18.63
N LYS A 108 -5.68 14.54 -18.25
CA LYS A 108 -5.76 15.66 -19.21
C LYS A 108 -4.40 15.97 -19.86
N THR A 109 -3.30 15.75 -19.14
CA THR A 109 -1.94 16.09 -19.59
C THR A 109 -0.93 14.95 -19.39
N ARG A 110 -1.09 14.14 -18.34
CA ARG A 110 -0.26 12.95 -18.03
C ARG A 110 -1.13 11.87 -17.38
N PRO A 111 -0.76 10.58 -17.41
CA PRO A 111 -1.42 9.55 -16.62
C PRO A 111 -1.56 9.96 -15.15
N ARG A 112 -2.67 9.59 -14.52
CA ARG A 112 -2.99 9.92 -13.13
C ARG A 112 -3.40 8.67 -12.37
N LEU A 113 -3.29 8.69 -11.04
CA LEU A 113 -3.71 7.58 -10.17
C LEU A 113 -5.17 7.19 -10.45
N SER A 114 -5.39 5.89 -10.67
CA SER A 114 -6.68 5.25 -10.90
C SER A 114 -7.43 5.05 -9.58
N SER A 115 -8.67 5.54 -9.46
CA SER A 115 -9.49 5.31 -8.26
C SER A 115 -9.88 3.84 -8.11
N ARG A 116 -10.06 3.12 -9.22
CA ARG A 116 -10.31 1.66 -9.24
C ARG A 116 -9.13 0.87 -8.67
N PHE A 117 -7.91 1.27 -8.98
CA PHE A 117 -6.73 0.66 -8.40
C PHE A 117 -6.65 0.91 -6.89
N VAL A 118 -6.96 2.13 -6.43
CA VAL A 118 -6.98 2.45 -5.00
C VAL A 118 -8.07 1.67 -4.26
N GLU A 119 -9.27 1.53 -4.84
CA GLU A 119 -10.35 0.68 -4.30
C GLU A 119 -9.90 -0.77 -4.14
N TRP A 120 -9.19 -1.30 -5.13
CA TRP A 120 -8.62 -2.64 -5.07
C TRP A 120 -7.51 -2.77 -4.02
N LEU A 121 -6.62 -1.77 -3.87
CA LEU A 121 -5.63 -1.73 -2.79
C LEU A 121 -6.29 -1.76 -1.41
N MET A 122 -7.45 -1.12 -1.27
CA MET A 122 -8.24 -1.15 -0.04
C MET A 122 -8.91 -2.51 0.22
N GLY A 123 -8.79 -3.48 -0.69
CA GLY A 123 -9.40 -4.80 -0.59
C GLY A 123 -10.91 -4.80 -0.81
N LEU A 124 -11.47 -3.70 -1.33
CA LEU A 124 -12.90 -3.52 -1.56
C LEU A 124 -13.33 -4.14 -2.89
N ASP A 125 -14.55 -4.67 -2.94
CA ASP A 125 -15.12 -5.21 -4.16
C ASP A 125 -15.24 -4.15 -5.26
N PRO A 126 -15.10 -4.54 -6.54
CA PRO A 126 -15.19 -3.60 -7.64
C PRO A 126 -16.52 -2.84 -7.61
N GLY A 127 -16.44 -1.50 -7.63
CA GLY A 127 -17.61 -0.64 -7.64
C GLY A 127 -18.21 -0.34 -6.26
N HIS A 128 -17.51 -0.67 -5.16
CA HIS A 128 -17.94 -0.34 -3.81
C HIS A 128 -17.99 1.18 -3.57
N VAL A 129 -16.98 1.90 -4.08
CA VAL A 129 -16.85 3.36 -4.09
C VAL A 129 -16.78 3.89 -5.52
N THR A 130 -16.23 3.13 -6.46
CA THR A 130 -16.04 3.58 -7.84
C THR A 130 -17.27 3.35 -8.70
N GLY A 131 -17.52 4.22 -9.69
CA GLY A 131 -18.58 3.98 -10.69
C GLY A 131 -20.02 4.16 -10.20
N ILE A 132 -20.23 4.64 -8.98
CA ILE A 132 -21.55 4.90 -8.37
C ILE A 132 -22.04 6.35 -8.55
N GLY A 133 -21.50 7.08 -9.54
CA GLY A 133 -21.86 8.47 -9.83
C GLY A 133 -21.07 9.53 -9.04
N LEU A 134 -20.03 9.14 -8.30
CA LEU A 134 -19.09 10.07 -7.67
C LEU A 134 -18.07 10.61 -8.68
N THR A 135 -17.59 11.83 -8.44
CA THR A 135 -16.41 12.33 -9.14
C THR A 135 -15.16 11.59 -8.64
N ARG A 136 -14.13 11.42 -9.48
CA ARG A 136 -12.85 10.80 -9.08
C ARG A 136 -12.26 11.36 -7.78
N ASN A 137 -12.36 12.68 -7.57
CA ASN A 137 -11.83 13.30 -6.35
C ASN A 137 -12.66 12.89 -5.12
N GLN A 138 -13.98 12.74 -5.26
CA GLN A 138 -14.82 12.21 -4.18
C GLN A 138 -14.50 10.74 -3.89
N GLU A 139 -14.31 9.92 -4.93
CA GLU A 139 -13.91 8.51 -4.78
C GLU A 139 -12.58 8.40 -4.01
N LEU A 140 -11.53 9.09 -4.46
CA LEU A 140 -10.22 9.07 -3.79
C LEU A 140 -10.29 9.60 -2.36
N LYS A 141 -11.15 10.60 -2.09
CA LYS A 141 -11.34 11.11 -0.73
C LYS A 141 -12.02 10.08 0.17
N ALA A 142 -13.02 9.36 -0.33
CA ALA A 142 -13.68 8.30 0.42
C ALA A 142 -12.70 7.13 0.68
N LEU A 143 -11.99 6.69 -0.35
CA LEU A 143 -11.01 5.61 -0.26
C LEU A 143 -9.85 5.95 0.69
N GLY A 144 -9.29 7.17 0.60
CA GLY A 144 -8.20 7.62 1.46
C GLY A 144 -8.57 7.84 2.94
N ASN A 145 -9.88 7.91 3.26
CA ASN A 145 -10.39 7.94 4.65
C ASN A 145 -10.89 6.56 5.12
N GLY A 146 -10.97 5.59 4.21
CA GLY A 146 -11.48 4.27 4.51
C GLY A 146 -10.49 3.43 5.33
N VAL A 147 -11.00 2.33 5.88
CA VAL A 147 -10.19 1.31 6.53
C VAL A 147 -10.19 0.07 5.64
N VAL A 148 -9.05 -0.60 5.49
CA VAL A 148 -8.97 -1.90 4.80
C VAL A 148 -9.86 -2.90 5.57
N PRO A 149 -10.91 -3.48 4.97
CA PRO A 149 -11.88 -4.30 5.70
C PRO A 149 -11.25 -5.48 6.45
N GLN A 150 -10.20 -6.08 5.88
CA GLN A 150 -9.44 -7.16 6.51
C GLN A 150 -8.78 -6.69 7.82
N GLN A 151 -8.23 -5.48 7.85
CA GLN A 151 -7.67 -4.87 9.07
C GLN A 151 -8.77 -4.52 10.08
N GLY A 152 -9.88 -3.94 9.61
CA GLY A 152 -11.04 -3.64 10.46
C GLY A 152 -11.60 -4.90 11.13
N ALA A 153 -11.78 -5.98 10.38
CA ALA A 153 -12.24 -7.26 10.90
C ALA A 153 -11.25 -7.88 11.89
N ALA A 154 -9.94 -7.76 11.65
CA ALA A 154 -8.92 -8.23 12.59
C ALA A 154 -8.96 -7.46 13.92
N ALA A 155 -9.10 -6.13 13.86
CA ALA A 155 -9.22 -5.29 15.05
C ALA A 155 -10.49 -5.63 15.86
N LEU A 156 -11.63 -5.80 15.19
CA LEU A 156 -12.87 -6.19 15.85
C LEU A 156 -12.79 -7.57 16.51
N ARG A 157 -12.18 -8.57 15.84
CA ARG A 157 -11.92 -9.88 16.44
C ARG A 157 -11.02 -9.78 17.68
N HIS A 158 -10.00 -8.92 17.62
CA HIS A 158 -9.09 -8.71 18.75
C HIS A 158 -9.81 -8.08 19.95
N LEU A 159 -10.63 -7.05 19.72
CA LEU A 159 -11.45 -6.43 20.77
C LEU A 159 -12.44 -7.42 21.40
N ASP A 160 -13.08 -8.25 20.58
CA ASP A 160 -14.00 -9.28 21.09
C ASP A 160 -13.27 -10.32 21.96
N GLN A 161 -12.05 -10.71 21.56
CA GLN A 161 -11.22 -11.62 22.35
C GLN A 161 -10.86 -11.02 23.71
N ILE A 162 -10.41 -9.75 23.75
CA ILE A 162 -10.08 -9.04 25.00
C ILE A 162 -11.28 -9.00 25.93
N ARG A 163 -12.47 -8.68 25.40
CA ARG A 163 -13.73 -8.64 26.16
C ARG A 163 -14.06 -9.99 26.78
N ARG A 164 -13.83 -11.10 26.08
CA ARG A 164 -14.12 -12.46 26.57
C ARG A 164 -13.14 -12.95 27.63
N THR A 165 -11.95 -12.36 27.69
CA THR A 165 -10.88 -12.73 28.63
C THR A 165 -10.75 -11.78 29.83
N SER A 166 -11.61 -10.78 29.93
CA SER A 166 -11.69 -9.83 31.06
C SER A 166 -12.93 -10.11 31.90
#